data_AF-A0AAW2JKX3-F1
#
_entry.id   AF-A0AAW2JKX3-F1
#
_cell.length_a   1.000
_cell.length_b   1.000
_cell.length_c   1.000
_cell.angle_alpha   90.00
_cell.angle_beta   90.00
_cell.angle_gamma   90.00
#
_symmetry.space_group_name_H-M   'P 1'
#
loop_
_entity.id
_entity.type
_entity.pdbx_description
1 polymer ?
#
loop_
_entity_poly.entity_id
_entity_poly.type
_entity_poly.pdbx_seq_one_letter_code
_entity_poly.pdbx_strand_id
1 'polypeptide(L)' 'MNVDFIDEAREVATTRVAMYKARMAKAYNARVRPRNFQMGDLVLRKAKVSGPVGKLDPKWEEPYKVVEIVNEGAYKLQ' A
#
# COMPACT_ATOMS: atom_id res chain seq x y z
N MET A 1 11.59 3.88 -39.48
CA MET A 1 11.37 3.06 -38.27
C MET A 1 9.91 2.65 -38.27
N ASN A 2 9.62 1.36 -38.25
CA ASN A 2 8.25 0.85 -38.30
C ASN A 2 7.66 0.86 -36.87
N VAL A 3 6.46 1.43 -36.74
CA VAL A 3 5.72 1.65 -35.48
C VAL A 3 5.36 0.33 -34.79
N ASP A 4 5.14 -0.73 -35.56
CA ASP A 4 4.72 -2.05 -35.08
C ASP A 4 5.75 -2.67 -34.12
N PHE A 5 7.05 -2.52 -34.40
CA PHE A 5 8.12 -3.01 -33.52
C PHE A 5 8.19 -2.27 -32.18
N ILE A 6 7.79 -1.00 -32.15
CA ILE A 6 7.80 -0.19 -30.92
C ILE A 6 6.64 -0.61 -30.02
N ASP A 7 5.49 -0.91 -30.59
CA ASP A 7 4.30 -1.32 -29.84
C ASP A 7 4.46 -2.73 -29.28
N GLU A 8 5.02 -3.67 -30.04
CA GLU A 8 5.39 -5.00 -29.52
C GLU A 8 6.36 -4.91 -28.33
N ALA A 9 7.39 -4.05 -28.44
CA ALA A 9 8.36 -3.87 -27.36
C ALA A 9 7.72 -3.27 -26.09
N ARG A 10 6.78 -2.33 -26.25
CA ARG A 10 6.00 -1.76 -25.14
C ARG A 10 5.11 -2.81 -24.48
N GLU A 11 4.43 -3.64 -25.25
CA GLU A 11 3.56 -4.70 -24.73
C GLU A 11 4.34 -5.74 -23.92
N VAL A 12 5.52 -6.14 -24.41
CA VAL A 12 6.42 -7.03 -23.65
C VAL A 12 6.88 -6.35 -22.35
N ALA A 13 7.22 -5.07 -22.39
CA ALA A 13 7.65 -4.33 -21.20
C ALA A 13 6.52 -4.18 -20.16
N THR A 14 5.31 -3.83 -20.60
CA THR A 14 4.14 -3.69 -19.70
C THR A 14 3.79 -5.03 -19.06
N THR A 15 3.83 -6.12 -19.82
CA THR A 15 3.61 -7.49 -19.32
C THR A 15 4.63 -7.84 -18.25
N ARG A 16 5.92 -7.58 -18.48
CA ARG A 16 6.98 -7.82 -17.48
C ARG A 16 6.78 -7.02 -16.20
N VAL A 17 6.42 -5.74 -16.32
CA VAL A 17 6.13 -4.87 -15.17
C VAL A 17 4.93 -5.40 -14.37
N ALA A 18 3.86 -5.82 -15.06
CA ALA A 18 2.69 -6.40 -14.42
C ALA A 18 3.03 -7.70 -13.67
N MET A 19 3.78 -8.60 -14.30
CA MET A 19 4.24 -9.84 -13.66
C MET A 19 5.11 -9.58 -12.44
N TYR A 20 6.02 -8.61 -12.51
CA TYR A 20 6.86 -8.23 -11.38
C TYR A 20 6.03 -7.67 -10.22
N LYS A 21 5.10 -6.75 -10.50
CA LYS A 21 4.19 -6.19 -9.49
C LYS A 21 3.35 -7.27 -8.82
N ALA A 22 2.82 -8.22 -9.59
CA ALA A 22 2.04 -9.35 -9.05
C ALA A 22 2.87 -10.23 -8.13
N ARG A 23 4.11 -10.55 -8.51
CA ARG A 23 5.05 -11.32 -7.67
C ARG A 23 5.37 -10.60 -6.37
N MET A 24 5.63 -9.29 -6.43
CA MET A 24 5.88 -8.48 -5.24
C MET A 24 4.66 -8.44 -4.31
N ALA A 25 3.47 -8.24 -4.86
CA ALA A 25 2.23 -8.24 -4.08
C ALA A 25 2.01 -9.60 -3.39
N LYS A 26 2.22 -10.72 -4.09
CA LYS A 26 2.12 -12.06 -3.51
C LYS A 26 3.10 -12.27 -2.35
N ALA A 27 4.37 -11.91 -2.54
CA ALA A 27 5.39 -12.06 -1.52
C ALA A 27 5.13 -11.17 -0.28
N TYR A 28 4.62 -9.95 -0.50
CA TYR A 28 4.21 -9.05 0.57
C TYR A 28 3.02 -9.62 1.34
N ASN A 29 1.93 -9.97 0.64
CA ASN A 29 0.69 -10.47 1.25
C ASN A 29 0.91 -11.78 2.02
N ALA A 30 1.83 -12.64 1.58
CA ALA A 30 2.19 -13.87 2.31
C ALA A 30 2.82 -13.60 3.69
N ARG A 31 3.37 -12.40 3.92
CA ARG A 31 4.00 -12.00 5.19
C ARG A 31 3.10 -11.11 6.05
N VAL A 32 2.07 -10.51 5.46
CA VAL A 32 1.11 -9.68 6.20
C VAL A 32 0.25 -10.59 7.06
N ARG A 33 0.25 -10.33 8.37
CA ARG A 33 -0.65 -10.97 9.32
C ARG A 33 -1.79 -9.99 9.62
N PRO A 34 -3.06 -10.37 9.43
CA PRO A 34 -4.18 -9.58 9.92
C PRO A 34 -4.01 -9.28 11.42
N ARG A 35 -4.33 -8.06 11.82
CA ARG A 35 -4.34 -7.64 13.21
C ARG A 35 -5.67 -6.95 13.49
N ASN A 36 -6.31 -7.39 14.57
CA ASN A 36 -7.48 -6.71 15.10
C ASN A 36 -7.01 -5.76 16.19
N PHE A 37 -7.46 -4.52 16.14
CA PHE A 37 -7.18 -3.51 17.16
C PHE A 37 -8.38 -3.35 18.07
N GLN A 38 -8.14 -2.98 19.31
CA GLN A 38 -9.14 -2.67 20.31
C GLN A 38 -9.19 -1.17 20.58
N MET A 39 -10.32 -0.70 21.12
CA MET A 39 -10.41 0.67 21.60
C MET A 39 -9.34 0.94 22.66
N GLY A 40 -8.61 2.05 22.52
CA GLY A 40 -7.49 2.41 23.37
C GLY A 40 -6.11 1.98 22.84
N ASP A 41 -6.05 1.07 21.86
CA ASP A 41 -4.77 0.68 21.24
C ASP A 41 -4.09 1.87 20.56
N LEU A 42 -2.75 1.91 20.68
CA LEU A 42 -1.93 2.83 19.92
C LEU A 42 -1.53 2.21 18.57
N VAL A 43 -1.77 2.97 17.51
CA VAL A 43 -1.51 2.54 16.12
C VAL A 43 -0.83 3.66 15.34
N LEU A 44 -0.10 3.29 14.28
CA LEU A 44 0.50 4.24 13.36
C LEU A 44 -0.32 4.30 12.08
N ARG A 45 -0.69 5.50 11.63
CA ARG A 45 -1.34 5.71 10.34
C ARG A 45 -0.29 5.95 9.26
N LYS A 46 -0.50 5.39 8.08
CA LYS A 46 0.39 5.59 6.94
C LYS A 46 0.21 7.02 6.41
N ALA A 47 1.29 7.80 6.34
CA ALA A 47 1.24 9.22 6.00
C ALA A 47 0.58 9.52 4.64
N LYS A 48 0.69 8.59 3.70
CA LYS A 48 0.05 8.70 2.37
C LYS A 48 -1.48 8.81 2.44
N VAL A 49 -2.11 8.38 3.53
CA VAL A 49 -3.57 8.50 3.71
C VAL A 49 -3.98 9.96 3.89
N SER A 50 -3.15 10.78 4.53
CA SER A 50 -3.45 12.20 4.78
C SER A 50 -3.04 13.11 3.64
N GLY A 51 -2.20 12.64 2.70
CA GLY A 51 -1.80 13.42 1.54
C GLY A 51 -0.60 12.85 0.79
N PRO A 52 -0.09 13.58 -0.22
CA PRO A 52 1.16 13.25 -0.89
C PRO A 52 2.34 13.26 0.08
N VAL A 53 3.24 12.28 -0.05
CA VAL A 53 4.43 12.12 0.80
C VAL A 53 5.63 11.97 -0.13
N GLY A 54 6.67 12.77 0.12
CA GLY A 54 7.94 12.73 -0.60
C GLY A 54 8.75 11.46 -0.30
N LYS A 55 9.83 11.25 -1.06
CA LYS A 55 10.65 10.05 -0.94
C LYS A 55 11.40 9.95 0.40
N LEU A 56 11.75 11.09 0.98
CA LEU A 56 12.51 11.21 2.24
C LEU A 56 11.63 11.55 3.44
N ASP A 57 10.33 11.78 3.21
CA ASP A 57 9.39 12.07 4.28
C ASP A 57 9.06 10.80 5.08
N PRO A 58 8.66 10.93 6.35
CA PRO A 58 8.23 9.81 7.17
C PRO A 58 7.09 9.02 6.50
N LYS A 59 7.21 7.68 6.48
CA LYS A 59 6.17 6.79 5.91
C LYS A 59 4.96 6.64 6.82
N TRP A 60 5.15 6.89 8.11
CA TRP A 60 4.17 6.77 9.18
C TRP A 60 4.05 8.11 9.87
N GLU A 61 2.82 8.44 10.24
CA GLU A 61 2.53 9.60 11.08
C GLU A 61 2.81 9.27 12.54
N GLU A 62 2.58 10.26 13.39
CA GLU A 62 2.60 10.12 14.83
C GLU A 62 1.60 9.05 15.34
N PRO A 63 1.76 8.57 16.58
CA PRO A 63 0.86 7.58 17.16
C PRO A 63 -0.57 8.11 17.31
N TYR A 64 -1.52 7.30 16.88
CA TYR A 64 -2.95 7.51 17.04
C TYR A 64 -3.51 6.55 18.07
N LYS A 65 -4.61 6.94 18.73
CA LYS A 65 -5.40 6.05 19.56
C LYS A 65 -6.66 5.63 18.83
N VAL A 66 -6.98 4.33 18.87
CA VAL A 66 -8.27 3.83 18.39
C VAL A 66 -9.37 4.28 19.35
N VAL A 67 -10.32 5.07 18.85
CA VAL A 67 -11.47 5.56 19.64
C VAL A 67 -12.78 4.86 19.31
N GLU A 68 -12.85 4.17 18.17
CA GLU A 68 -14.05 3.46 17.74
C GLU A 68 -13.68 2.34 16.76
N ILE A 69 -14.34 1.19 16.89
CA ILE A 69 -14.27 0.08 15.94
C ILE A 69 -15.52 0.18 15.05
N VAL A 70 -15.34 0.53 13.77
CA VAL A 70 -16.46 0.76 12.84
C VAL A 70 -16.90 -0.56 12.21
N ASN A 71 -15.94 -1.37 11.78
CA ASN A 71 -16.15 -2.74 11.29
C ASN A 71 -14.85 -3.54 11.40
N GLU A 72 -14.85 -4.80 10.97
CA GLU A 72 -13.66 -5.64 10.89
C GLU A 72 -12.64 -5.06 9.90
N GLY A 73 -11.75 -4.20 10.40
CA GLY A 73 -10.66 -3.59 9.63
C GLY A 73 -10.74 -2.08 9.44
N ALA A 74 -11.85 -1.42 9.80
CA ALA A 74 -11.95 0.03 9.83
C ALA A 74 -12.12 0.57 11.26
N TYR A 75 -11.29 1.56 11.58
CA TYR A 75 -11.16 2.13 12.91
C TYR A 75 -11.19 3.65 12.82
N LYS A 76 -11.81 4.30 13.80
CA LYS A 76 -11.73 5.75 13.99
C LYS A 76 -10.56 6.05 14.92
N LEU A 77 -9.77 7.04 14.54
CA LEU A 77 -8.57 7.47 15.25
C LEU A 77 -8.81 8.86 15.86
N GLN A 78 -8.21 9.11 17.04
CA GLN A 78 -8.22 10.42 17.71
C GLN A 78 -7.30 11.43 17.01
#